data_AF-A0A2S1FIN4-F1
#
_entry.id   AF-A0A2S1FIN4-F1
#
_cell.length_a   1.000
_cell.length_b   1.000
_cell.length_c   1.000
_cell.angle_alpha   90.00
_cell.angle_beta   90.00
_cell.angle_gamma   90.00
#
_symmetry.space_group_name_H-M   'P 1'
#
loop_
_entity.id
_entity.type
_entity.pdbx_description
1 polymer ?
#
loop_
_entity_poly.entity_id
_entity_poly.type
_entity_poly.pdbx_seq_one_letter_code
_entity_poly.pdbx_strand_id
1 'polypeptide(L)'
;MKTSASLRRQIMDEALVRHPQAVVQNTIRLWRRLAPELISMIGERSFNPLYARSVRLACMQYPWLAQEATTFAGSNERFAALEERLQAQDIMRAGLGSMALFNIFLNELASLIGEGLTTHLLRLTSSQQTSAIPPEDFPG
;
A
#
# COMPACT_ATOMS: atom_id res chain seq x y z
N MET A 1 8.72 21.66 2.19
CA MET A 1 8.20 20.42 2.80
C MET A 1 7.32 19.70 1.78
N LYS A 2 7.78 18.57 1.20
CA LYS A 2 6.96 17.78 0.26
C LYS A 2 6.08 16.85 1.09
N THR A 3 4.77 17.06 1.05
CA THR A 3 3.76 16.29 1.79
C THR A 3 3.83 14.80 1.39
N SER A 4 3.58 13.88 2.33
CA SER A 4 3.57 12.43 2.08
C SER A 4 2.69 12.03 0.88
N ALA A 5 1.62 12.79 0.63
CA ALA A 5 0.76 12.66 -0.54
C ALA A 5 1.48 12.89 -1.89
N SER A 6 2.38 13.87 -1.97
CA SER A 6 3.14 14.20 -3.18
C SER A 6 4.20 13.14 -3.47
N LEU A 7 4.87 12.61 -2.45
CA LEU A 7 5.85 11.55 -2.62
C LEU A 7 5.20 10.24 -3.07
N ARG A 8 4.06 9.87 -2.48
CA ARG A 8 3.28 8.69 -2.91
C ARG A 8 2.86 8.80 -4.37
N ARG A 9 2.37 9.96 -4.81
CA ARG A 9 1.98 10.20 -6.20
C ARG A 9 3.18 10.09 -7.14
N GLN A 10 4.32 10.66 -6.77
CA GLN A 10 5.54 10.62 -7.58
C GLN A 10 6.07 9.18 -7.77
N ILE A 11 6.12 8.37 -6.70
CA ILE A 11 6.56 6.96 -6.80
C ILE A 11 5.60 6.15 -7.68
N MET A 12 4.30 6.44 -7.59
CA MET A 12 3.27 5.76 -8.36
C MET A 12 3.33 6.11 -9.85
N ASP A 13 3.47 7.39 -10.18
CA ASP A 13 3.65 7.88 -11.56
C ASP A 13 4.94 7.31 -12.16
N GLU A 14 6.04 7.30 -11.41
CA GLU A 14 7.32 6.78 -11.89
C GLU A 14 7.27 5.27 -12.18
N ALA A 15 6.54 4.50 -11.36
CA ALA A 15 6.33 3.07 -11.57
C ALA A 15 5.38 2.76 -12.74
N LEU A 16 4.35 3.61 -12.97
CA LEU A 16 3.39 3.44 -14.07
C LEU A 16 4.00 3.82 -15.43
N VAL A 17 4.76 4.92 -15.48
CA VAL A 17 5.35 5.46 -16.72
C VAL A 17 6.47 4.57 -17.25
N ARG A 18 7.25 3.96 -16.36
CA ARG A 18 8.45 3.21 -16.75
C ARG A 18 8.13 1.86 -17.42
N HIS A 19 6.99 1.23 -17.10
CA HIS A 19 6.59 -0.05 -17.68
C HIS A 19 5.06 -0.20 -17.80
N PRO A 20 4.41 0.45 -18.79
CA PRO A 20 2.96 0.38 -18.99
C PRO A 20 2.47 -1.07 -19.16
N GLN A 21 3.22 -1.91 -19.88
CA GLN A 21 2.89 -3.33 -20.08
C GLN A 21 3.00 -4.19 -18.80
N ALA A 22 3.73 -3.72 -17.79
CA ALA A 22 3.90 -4.43 -16.52
C ALA A 22 3.07 -3.83 -15.38
N VAL A 23 2.16 -2.88 -15.65
CA VAL A 23 1.36 -2.18 -14.64
C VAL A 23 0.60 -3.14 -13.75
N VAL A 24 -0.01 -4.18 -14.32
CA VAL A 24 -0.73 -5.19 -13.54
C VAL A 24 0.22 -5.96 -12.63
N GLN A 25 1.31 -6.51 -13.17
CA GLN A 25 2.29 -7.27 -12.39
C GLN A 25 2.94 -6.42 -11.28
N ASN A 26 3.25 -5.16 -11.59
CA ASN A 26 3.80 -4.21 -10.62
C ASN A 26 2.80 -3.88 -9.52
N THR A 27 1.53 -3.66 -9.88
CA THR A 27 0.44 -3.42 -8.93
C THR A 27 0.31 -4.58 -7.95
N ILE A 28 0.24 -5.81 -8.47
CA ILE A 28 0.07 -7.02 -7.65
C ILE A 28 1.31 -7.29 -6.80
N ARG A 29 2.52 -7.12 -7.35
CA ARG A 29 3.76 -7.25 -6.59
C ARG A 29 3.83 -6.25 -5.44
N LEU A 30 3.37 -5.02 -5.63
CA LEU A 30 3.35 -4.01 -4.57
C LEU A 30 2.35 -4.41 -3.48
N TRP A 31 1.15 -4.85 -3.83
CA TRP A 31 0.16 -5.35 -2.87
C TRP A 31 0.64 -6.56 -2.07
N ARG A 32 1.23 -7.56 -2.75
CA ARG A 32 1.77 -8.77 -2.10
C ARG A 32 2.92 -8.47 -1.14
N ARG A 33 3.66 -7.36 -1.33
CA ARG A 33 4.70 -6.89 -0.39
C ARG A 33 4.11 -6.05 0.74
N LEU A 34 3.21 -5.13 0.42
CA LEU A 34 2.68 -4.15 1.37
C LEU A 34 1.69 -4.78 2.36
N ALA A 35 0.83 -5.68 1.88
CA ALA A 35 -0.21 -6.28 2.70
C ALA A 35 0.31 -7.09 3.90
N PRO A 36 1.27 -8.01 3.78
CA PRO A 36 1.78 -8.75 4.93
C PRO A 36 2.45 -7.83 5.96
N GLU A 37 3.19 -6.81 5.53
CA GLU A 37 3.79 -5.81 6.42
C GLU A 37 2.71 -5.05 7.21
N LEU A 38 1.69 -4.54 6.51
CA LEU A 38 0.58 -3.85 7.16
C LEU A 38 -0.22 -4.78 8.07
N ILE A 39 -0.53 -5.99 7.63
CA ILE A 39 -1.23 -7.00 8.43
C ILE A 39 -0.44 -7.32 9.71
N SER A 40 0.90 -7.40 9.63
CA SER A 40 1.74 -7.62 10.81
C SER A 40 1.73 -6.44 11.77
N MET A 41 1.52 -5.21 11.29
CA MET A 41 1.50 -4.01 12.13
C MET A 41 0.12 -3.71 12.75
N ILE A 42 -0.96 -3.77 11.96
CA ILE A 42 -2.31 -3.36 12.38
C ILE A 42 -3.28 -4.54 12.57
N GLY A 43 -2.85 -5.75 12.24
CA GLY A 43 -3.68 -6.95 12.26
C GLY A 43 -4.58 -7.08 11.02
N GLU A 44 -4.89 -8.33 10.65
CA GLU A 44 -5.73 -8.65 9.49
C GLU A 44 -7.16 -8.10 9.63
N ARG A 45 -7.69 -8.08 10.87
CA ARG A 45 -9.02 -7.53 11.19
C ARG A 45 -9.15 -6.05 10.87
N SER A 46 -8.05 -5.30 10.88
CA SER A 46 -8.00 -3.88 10.54
C SER A 46 -7.74 -3.68 9.05
N PHE A 47 -6.88 -4.51 8.46
CA PHE A 47 -6.54 -4.43 7.04
C PHE A 47 -7.73 -4.76 6.11
N ASN A 48 -8.46 -5.83 6.40
CA ASN A 48 -9.55 -6.33 5.55
C ASN A 48 -10.66 -5.29 5.28
N PRO A 49 -11.28 -4.65 6.29
CA PRO A 49 -12.29 -3.63 6.06
C PRO A 49 -11.72 -2.37 5.39
N LEU A 50 -10.48 -1.99 5.68
CA LEU A 50 -9.80 -0.84 5.07
C LEU A 50 -9.60 -1.07 3.56
N TYR A 51 -9.08 -2.24 3.19
CA TYR A 51 -8.94 -2.64 1.80
C TYR A 51 -10.30 -2.70 1.09
N ALA A 52 -11.30 -3.35 1.68
CA ALA A 52 -12.63 -3.46 1.09
C ALA A 52 -13.29 -2.10 0.86
N ARG A 53 -13.15 -1.18 1.81
CA ARG A 53 -13.59 0.23 1.67
C ARG A 53 -12.85 0.94 0.54
N SER A 54 -11.54 0.73 0.44
CA SER A 54 -10.70 1.33 -0.61
C SER A 54 -11.13 0.87 -2.00
N VAL A 55 -11.39 -0.43 -2.16
CA VAL A 55 -11.95 -1.00 -3.38
C VAL A 55 -13.31 -0.36 -3.68
N ARG A 56 -14.24 -0.35 -2.72
CA ARG A 56 -15.58 0.22 -2.91
C ARG A 56 -15.56 1.69 -3.35
N LEU A 57 -14.66 2.50 -2.80
CA LEU A 57 -14.47 3.90 -3.21
C LEU A 57 -13.83 4.00 -4.60
N ALA A 58 -12.86 3.16 -4.93
CA ALA A 58 -12.28 3.12 -6.27
C ALA A 58 -13.32 2.71 -7.33
N CYS A 59 -14.25 1.81 -6.96
CA CYS A 59 -15.34 1.36 -7.84
C CYS A 59 -16.30 2.48 -8.25
N MET A 60 -16.44 3.53 -7.43
CA MET A 60 -17.27 4.69 -7.80
C MET A 60 -16.74 5.40 -9.04
N GLN A 61 -15.43 5.35 -9.27
CA GLN A 61 -14.78 5.92 -10.46
C GLN A 61 -14.50 4.86 -11.54
N TYR A 62 -14.24 3.62 -11.13
CA TYR A 62 -13.89 2.50 -12.00
C TYR A 62 -14.75 1.28 -11.66
N PRO A 63 -16.00 1.19 -12.16
CA PRO A 63 -16.96 0.15 -11.74
C PRO A 63 -16.47 -1.30 -11.94
N TRP A 64 -15.59 -1.53 -12.91
CA TRP A 64 -14.96 -2.84 -13.18
C TRP A 64 -14.01 -3.31 -12.06
N LEU A 65 -13.61 -2.42 -11.15
CA LEU A 65 -12.91 -2.80 -9.91
C LEU A 65 -13.84 -3.39 -8.85
N ALA A 66 -15.16 -3.43 -9.09
CA ALA A 66 -16.10 -4.05 -8.16
C ALA A 66 -15.63 -5.45 -7.82
N GLN A 67 -15.58 -5.72 -6.53
CA GLN A 67 -15.36 -7.06 -6.02
C GLN A 67 -16.76 -7.63 -5.82
N GLU A 68 -17.09 -8.71 -6.53
CA GLU A 68 -18.20 -9.54 -6.09
C GLU A 68 -17.95 -9.93 -4.63
N ALA A 69 -19.01 -10.05 -3.82
CA ALA A 69 -18.90 -10.27 -2.39
C ALA A 69 -18.40 -11.69 -2.05
N THR A 70 -17.28 -12.09 -2.61
CA THR A 70 -16.55 -13.31 -2.29
C THR A 70 -15.75 -13.06 -1.02
N THR A 71 -16.03 -13.88 -0.01
CA THR A 71 -15.24 -14.00 1.20
C THR A 71 -13.91 -14.64 0.83
N PHE A 72 -12.90 -13.83 0.52
CA PHE A 72 -11.55 -14.34 0.29
C PHE A 72 -10.99 -14.93 1.58
N ALA A 73 -10.48 -16.16 1.52
CA ALA A 73 -9.91 -16.85 2.68
C ALA A 73 -8.55 -16.25 3.10
N GLY A 74 -7.92 -15.44 2.23
CA GLY A 74 -6.68 -14.74 2.55
C GLY A 74 -6.30 -13.64 1.55
N SER A 75 -5.20 -12.93 1.86
CA SER A 75 -4.68 -11.82 1.04
C SER A 75 -4.27 -12.26 -0.37
N ASN A 76 -3.78 -13.49 -0.54
CA ASN A 76 -3.26 -13.96 -1.81
C ASN A 76 -4.36 -14.20 -2.86
N GLU A 77 -5.49 -14.83 -2.47
CA GLU A 77 -6.65 -15.04 -3.35
C GLU A 77 -7.28 -13.72 -3.78
N ARG A 78 -7.35 -12.75 -2.86
CA ARG A 78 -7.84 -11.40 -3.14
C ARG A 78 -7.01 -10.68 -4.18
N PHE A 79 -5.67 -10.80 -4.11
CA PHE A 79 -4.80 -10.18 -5.10
C PHE A 79 -4.82 -10.92 -6.43
N ALA A 80 -5.05 -12.24 -6.45
CA ALA A 80 -5.31 -12.96 -7.70
C ALA A 80 -6.60 -12.45 -8.38
N ALA A 81 -7.69 -12.28 -7.63
CA ALA A 81 -8.93 -11.71 -8.19
C ALA A 81 -8.77 -10.25 -8.63
N LEU A 82 -7.91 -9.46 -7.96
CA LEU A 82 -7.55 -8.12 -8.43
C LEU A 82 -6.74 -8.19 -9.74
N GLU A 83 -5.82 -9.15 -9.84
CA GLU A 83 -4.98 -9.38 -11.03
C GLU A 83 -5.84 -9.68 -12.25
N GLU A 84 -6.78 -10.60 -12.15
CA GLU A 84 -7.71 -10.95 -13.22
C GLU A 84 -8.51 -9.74 -13.71
N ARG A 85 -9.06 -8.96 -12.78
CA ARG A 85 -9.82 -7.74 -13.10
C ARG A 85 -8.97 -6.70 -13.82
N LEU A 86 -7.70 -6.57 -13.43
CA LEU A 86 -6.76 -5.65 -14.08
C LEU A 86 -6.33 -6.15 -15.47
N GLN A 87 -6.11 -7.46 -15.64
CA GLN A 87 -5.75 -8.06 -16.93
C GLN A 87 -6.90 -8.00 -17.94
N ALA A 88 -8.15 -7.99 -17.47
CA ALA A 88 -9.33 -7.84 -18.31
C ALA A 88 -9.51 -6.42 -18.89
N GLN A 89 -8.70 -5.44 -18.46
CA GLN A 89 -8.79 -4.05 -18.92
C GLN A 89 -7.63 -3.67 -19.84
N ASP A 90 -7.86 -2.62 -20.62
CA ASP A 90 -6.77 -1.93 -21.33
C ASP A 90 -5.72 -1.40 -20.34
N ILE A 91 -4.46 -1.39 -20.78
CA ILE A 91 -3.29 -0.98 -19.97
C ILE A 91 -3.50 0.38 -19.29
N MET A 92 -4.05 1.36 -20.01
CA MET A 92 -4.29 2.70 -19.45
C MET A 92 -5.37 2.67 -18.37
N ARG A 93 -6.45 1.91 -18.59
CA ARG A 93 -7.54 1.78 -17.62
C ARG A 93 -7.10 1.01 -16.39
N ALA A 94 -6.35 -0.07 -16.58
CA ALA A 94 -5.74 -0.85 -15.49
C ALA A 94 -4.82 0.05 -14.64
N GLY A 95 -3.97 0.86 -15.26
CA GLY A 95 -3.09 1.80 -14.55
C GLY A 95 -3.85 2.83 -13.74
N LEU A 96 -4.85 3.48 -14.35
CA LEU A 96 -5.66 4.48 -13.66
C LEU A 96 -6.45 3.88 -12.49
N GLY A 97 -7.02 2.68 -12.67
CA GLY A 97 -7.73 1.96 -11.60
C GLY A 97 -6.81 1.54 -10.45
N SER A 98 -5.65 0.97 -10.77
CA SER A 98 -4.61 0.61 -9.78
C SER A 98 -4.15 1.81 -8.97
N MET A 99 -3.88 2.92 -9.64
CA MET A 99 -3.43 4.16 -9.01
C MET A 99 -4.52 4.75 -8.10
N ALA A 100 -5.77 4.76 -8.56
CA ALA A 100 -6.89 5.24 -7.77
C ALA A 100 -7.06 4.39 -6.49
N LEU A 101 -7.01 3.06 -6.63
CA LEU A 101 -7.13 2.13 -5.50
C LEU A 101 -6.03 2.35 -4.46
N PHE A 102 -4.77 2.42 -4.89
CA PHE A 102 -3.67 2.65 -3.95
C PHE A 102 -3.74 4.03 -3.29
N ASN A 103 -4.08 5.08 -4.03
CA ASN A 103 -4.18 6.42 -3.46
C ASN A 103 -5.29 6.50 -2.41
N ILE A 104 -6.44 5.90 -2.68
CA ILE A 104 -7.54 5.80 -1.71
C ILE A 104 -7.10 5.01 -0.49
N PHE A 105 -6.50 3.83 -0.68
CA PHE A 105 -6.02 3.00 0.42
C PHE A 105 -5.03 3.74 1.32
N LEU A 106 -4.05 4.43 0.73
CA LEU A 106 -3.05 5.16 1.49
C LEU A 106 -3.65 6.39 2.19
N ASN A 107 -4.71 6.99 1.64
CA ASN A 107 -5.46 8.07 2.29
C ASN A 107 -6.28 7.55 3.48
N GLU A 108 -6.98 6.44 3.31
CA GLU A 108 -7.71 5.77 4.38
C GLU A 108 -6.75 5.30 5.49
N LEU A 109 -5.60 4.74 5.10
CA LEU A 109 -4.54 4.37 6.04
C LEU A 109 -4.04 5.60 6.82
N ALA A 110 -3.75 6.71 6.15
CA ALA A 110 -3.34 7.96 6.81
C ALA A 110 -4.44 8.53 7.73
N SER A 111 -5.70 8.41 7.34
CA SER A 111 -6.86 8.86 8.12
C SER A 111 -7.13 7.99 9.34
N LEU A 112 -6.89 6.68 9.27
CA LEU A 112 -7.10 5.72 10.37
C LEU A 112 -5.96 5.72 11.38
N ILE A 113 -4.75 6.04 10.93
CA ILE A 113 -3.53 6.06 11.74
C ILE A 113 -3.43 7.33 12.62
N GLY A 114 -4.08 8.43 12.21
CA GLY A 114 -3.79 9.76 12.75
C GLY A 114 -2.30 10.13 12.58
N GLU A 115 -1.88 11.35 12.90
CA GLU A 115 -0.43 11.69 12.88
C GLU A 115 0.44 10.75 13.73
N GLY A 116 -0.16 10.01 14.68
CA GLY A 116 0.50 9.15 15.65
C GLY A 116 1.38 8.04 15.06
N LEU A 117 0.85 7.19 14.17
CA LEU A 117 1.63 6.05 13.64
C LEU A 117 2.59 6.46 12.51
N THR A 118 2.31 7.55 11.79
CA THR A 118 3.28 8.18 10.87
C THR A 118 4.47 8.75 11.65
N THR A 119 4.20 9.41 12.79
CA THR A 119 5.24 9.87 13.72
C THR A 119 5.97 8.71 14.38
N HIS A 120 5.30 7.58 14.62
CA HIS A 120 5.93 6.37 15.17
C HIS A 120 6.85 5.69 14.13
N LEU A 121 6.41 5.54 12.88
CA LEU A 121 7.24 5.03 11.76
C LEU A 121 8.43 5.96 11.44
N LEU A 122 8.24 7.28 11.50
CA LEU A 122 9.33 8.26 11.38
C LEU A 122 10.28 8.20 12.59
N ARG A 123 9.78 7.94 13.80
CA ARG A 123 10.64 7.72 14.97
C ARG A 123 11.43 6.42 14.87
N LEU A 124 10.82 5.33 14.43
CA LEU A 124 11.50 4.03 14.25
C LEU A 124 12.61 4.09 13.20
N THR A 125 12.46 4.95 12.18
CA THR A 125 13.50 5.19 11.17
C THR A 125 14.57 6.18 11.62
N SER A 126 14.23 7.17 12.46
CA SER A 126 15.19 8.14 13.04
C SER A 126 16.00 7.57 14.21
N SER A 127 15.44 6.61 14.95
CA SER A 127 16.09 5.98 16.12
C SER A 127 17.13 4.90 15.78
N GLN A 128 17.37 4.60 14.50
CA GLN A 128 18.51 3.77 14.08
C GLN A 128 19.86 4.52 14.10
N GLN A 129 19.88 5.82 14.41
CA GLN A 129 21.12 6.60 14.49
C GLN A 129 21.40 7.17 15.88
N THR A 130 21.28 6.36 16.93
CA THR A 130 22.11 6.54 18.15
C THR A 130 22.16 5.23 18.92
N SER A 131 23.15 4.40 18.59
CA SER A 131 23.92 3.73 19.64
C SER A 131 25.35 3.65 19.16
N ALA A 132 26.03 4.79 19.31
CA ALA A 132 27.47 4.87 19.23
C ALA A 132 28.05 4.22 20.50
N ILE A 133 28.91 3.23 20.26
CA ILE A 133 30.09 2.85 21.06
C ILE A 133 29.82 2.18 22.43
N PRO A 134 30.28 0.92 22.64
CA PRO A 134 30.23 0.28 23.96
C PRO A 134 31.25 0.91 24.92
N PRO A 135 30.99 0.93 26.24
CA PRO A 135 31.98 1.36 27.22
C PRO A 135 33.15 0.36 27.22
N GLU A 136 34.28 0.75 26.62
CA GLU A 136 35.55 0.07 26.85
C GLU A 136 35.99 0.34 28.31
N ASP A 137 36.09 -0.78 29.02
CA ASP A 137 36.80 -1.05 30.25
C ASP A 137 37.95 -0.06 30.55
N PHE A 138 37.86 0.65 31.68
CA PHE A 138 38.99 1.28 32.34
C PHE A 138 39.40 0.42 33.55
N PRO A 139 40.57 -0.24 33.52
CA PRO A 139 41.25 -0.68 34.72
C PRO A 139 42.50 0.16 35.00
N GLY A 140 42.61 0.70 36.22
CA GLY A 140 43.87 1.04 36.90
C GLY A 140 44.50 2.38 36.56
#